data_AF-V7CC06-F1
#
_entry.id   AF-V7CC06-F1
#
_cell.length_a   1.000
_cell.length_b   1.000
_cell.length_c   1.000
_cell.angle_alpha   90.00
_cell.angle_beta   90.00
_cell.angle_gamma   90.00
#
_symmetry.space_group_name_H-M   'P 1'
#
loop_
_entity.id
_entity.type
_entity.pdbx_description
1 polymer ?
#
loop_
_entity_poly.entity_id
_entity_poly.type
_entity_poly.pdbx_seq_one_letter_code
_entity_poly.pdbx_strand_id
1 'polypeptide(L)'
;MTHNMFMVIFLTLILILSATSTEMVARNEDLVAATREMQRANYFTFVMLINMSPPDTRLVGNVTFLMPNDRMLANMVLQEGSVSDFLLRHSIPSPLLFEVLGQFPTGTTIPTSLPNCMLRVSNNGRKNYVLNNVKVISPNLCVAGSSIRCHGIDGILSEVCTCVPSLTCVKSTEPLCKASPISPSSAPTPARDNLNNSPILATPNVGAHKSGSPLCFSYDVCLNLVPFLILCLGISF
;
A
#
# COMPACT_ATOMS: atom_id res chain seq x y z
N MET A 1 -3.44 42.25 -31.32
CA MET A 1 -4.04 41.68 -30.09
C MET A 1 -3.96 40.15 -30.07
N THR A 2 -4.24 39.46 -31.19
CA THR A 2 -4.19 37.99 -31.31
C THR A 2 -2.80 37.36 -31.09
N HIS A 3 -1.72 37.95 -31.59
CA HIS A 3 -0.35 37.45 -31.36
C HIS A 3 0.08 37.49 -29.89
N ASN A 4 -0.22 38.60 -29.18
CA ASN A 4 0.09 38.70 -27.75
C ASN A 4 -0.75 37.70 -26.94
N MET A 5 -2.01 37.45 -27.34
CA MET A 5 -2.85 36.43 -26.72
C MET A 5 -2.29 35.01 -26.95
N PHE A 6 -1.81 34.70 -28.16
CA PHE A 6 -1.20 33.41 -28.48
C PHE A 6 0.10 33.17 -27.70
N MET A 7 0.97 34.19 -27.58
CA MET A 7 2.19 34.10 -26.77
C MET A 7 1.90 33.89 -25.29
N VAL A 8 0.88 34.58 -24.75
CA VAL A 8 0.45 34.38 -23.36
C VAL A 8 -0.07 32.95 -23.14
N ILE A 9 -0.90 32.42 -24.05
CA ILE A 9 -1.41 31.03 -23.97
C ILE A 9 -0.26 30.01 -24.06
N PHE A 10 0.72 30.26 -24.94
CA PHE A 10 1.87 29.38 -25.10
C PHE A 10 2.75 29.37 -23.84
N LEU A 11 3.02 30.55 -23.26
CA LEU A 11 3.80 30.67 -22.03
C LEU A 11 3.08 30.00 -20.84
N THR A 12 1.77 30.17 -20.71
CA THR A 12 1.01 29.51 -19.64
C THR A 12 1.01 27.99 -19.82
N LEU A 13 0.89 27.48 -21.05
CA LEU A 13 0.97 26.04 -21.31
C LEU A 13 2.34 25.45 -20.93
N ILE A 14 3.43 26.13 -21.26
CA ILE A 14 4.79 25.70 -20.87
C ILE A 14 4.98 25.69 -19.35
N LEU A 15 4.47 26.72 -18.66
CA LEU A 15 4.54 26.81 -17.20
C LEU A 15 3.75 25.67 -16.55
N ILE A 16 2.56 25.35 -17.07
CA ILE A 16 1.74 24.24 -16.58
C ILE A 16 2.45 22.90 -16.81
N LEU A 17 2.97 22.64 -18.01
CA LEU A 17 3.72 21.40 -18.31
C LEU A 17 4.92 21.22 -17.39
N SER A 18 5.71 22.28 -17.17
CA SER A 18 6.88 22.25 -16.29
C SER A 18 6.53 22.00 -14.82
N ALA A 19 5.40 22.54 -14.35
CA ALA A 19 4.93 22.28 -12.99
C ALA A 19 4.53 20.81 -12.80
N THR A 20 3.80 20.23 -13.76
CA THR A 20 3.34 18.84 -13.69
C THR A 20 4.48 17.82 -13.71
N SER A 21 5.54 18.08 -14.49
CA SER A 21 6.69 17.18 -14.57
C SER A 21 7.48 17.17 -13.26
N THR A 22 7.73 18.35 -12.69
CA THR A 22 8.45 18.50 -11.41
C THR A 22 7.72 17.77 -10.28
N GLU A 23 6.40 17.87 -10.23
CA GLU A 23 5.59 17.18 -9.22
C GLU A 23 5.64 15.66 -9.38
N MET A 24 5.53 15.15 -10.61
CA MET A 24 5.64 13.70 -10.88
C MET A 24 7.02 13.15 -10.51
N VAL A 25 8.09 13.89 -10.81
CA VAL A 25 9.46 13.53 -10.41
C VAL A 25 9.57 13.47 -8.89
N ALA A 26 9.09 14.49 -8.17
CA ALA A 26 9.11 14.53 -6.71
C ALA A 26 8.31 13.36 -6.09
N ARG A 27 7.12 13.03 -6.63
CA ARG A 27 6.31 11.88 -6.16
C ARG A 27 7.04 10.54 -6.37
N ASN A 28 7.75 10.40 -7.48
CA ASN A 28 8.57 9.21 -7.75
C ASN A 28 9.77 9.12 -6.78
N GLU A 29 10.43 10.24 -6.50
CA GLU A 29 11.50 10.29 -5.49
C GLU A 29 10.99 9.92 -4.09
N ASP A 30 9.82 10.42 -3.70
CA ASP A 30 9.16 10.07 -2.44
C ASP A 30 8.82 8.58 -2.37
N LEU A 31 8.36 7.96 -3.46
CA LEU A 31 8.11 6.51 -3.52
C LEU A 31 9.39 5.70 -3.37
N VAL A 32 10.45 6.14 -4.02
CA VAL A 32 11.77 5.51 -3.92
C VAL A 32 12.35 5.68 -2.50
N ALA A 33 12.13 6.81 -1.83
CA ALA A 33 12.53 7.00 -0.44
C ALA A 33 11.71 6.10 0.50
N ALA A 34 10.38 6.09 0.34
CA ALA A 34 9.47 5.31 1.16
C ALA A 34 9.76 3.79 1.04
N THR A 35 9.94 3.27 -0.17
CA THR A 35 10.26 1.84 -0.37
C THR A 35 11.58 1.43 0.30
N ARG A 36 12.58 2.32 0.34
CA ARG A 36 13.82 2.07 1.12
C ARG A 36 13.57 2.03 2.62
N GLU A 37 12.73 2.92 3.15
CA GLU A 37 12.34 2.92 4.57
C GLU A 37 11.55 1.65 4.93
N MET A 38 10.62 1.23 4.07
CA MET A 38 9.88 -0.03 4.21
C MET A 38 10.81 -1.26 4.25
N GLN A 39 11.80 -1.32 3.35
CA GLN A 39 12.80 -2.39 3.33
C GLN A 39 13.65 -2.41 4.61
N ARG A 40 14.13 -1.25 5.09
CA ARG A 40 14.87 -1.15 6.35
C ARG A 40 14.04 -1.60 7.56
N ALA A 41 12.72 -1.47 7.47
CA ALA A 41 11.78 -1.90 8.50
C ALA A 41 11.32 -3.37 8.34
N ASN A 42 11.88 -4.14 7.40
CA ASN A 42 11.54 -5.54 7.09
C ASN A 42 10.12 -5.77 6.53
N TYR A 43 9.65 -4.86 5.65
CA TYR A 43 8.41 -5.02 4.87
C TYR A 43 8.74 -5.32 3.40
N PHE A 44 9.56 -6.34 3.14
CA PHE A 44 10.10 -6.63 1.81
C PHE A 44 9.02 -7.10 0.83
N THR A 45 8.07 -7.90 1.32
CA THR A 45 7.01 -8.46 0.48
C THR A 45 6.05 -7.37 0.04
N PHE A 46 5.72 -6.42 0.92
CA PHE A 46 4.88 -5.28 0.54
C PHE A 46 5.55 -4.41 -0.54
N VAL A 47 6.86 -4.18 -0.43
CA VAL A 47 7.64 -3.46 -1.46
C VAL A 47 7.68 -4.23 -2.77
N MET A 48 7.79 -5.55 -2.73
CA MET A 48 7.68 -6.40 -3.92
C MET A 48 6.33 -6.22 -4.61
N LEU A 49 5.22 -6.21 -3.85
CA LEU A 49 3.88 -5.99 -4.41
C LEU A 49 3.77 -4.62 -5.08
N ILE A 50 4.31 -3.56 -4.48
CA ILE A 50 4.36 -2.21 -5.09
C ILE A 50 5.08 -2.27 -6.44
N ASN A 51 6.25 -2.91 -6.51
CA ASN A 51 7.07 -2.96 -7.72
C ASN A 51 6.48 -3.87 -8.82
N MET A 52 5.66 -4.85 -8.43
CA MET A 52 4.99 -5.76 -9.37
C MET A 52 3.64 -5.22 -9.85
N SER A 53 3.08 -4.19 -9.18
CA SER A 53 1.85 -3.54 -9.63
C SER A 53 2.13 -2.70 -10.89
N PRO A 54 1.19 -2.65 -11.85
CA PRO A 54 1.16 -1.60 -12.85
C PRO A 54 1.23 -0.21 -12.20
N PRO A 55 1.86 0.78 -12.86
CA PRO A 55 1.88 2.15 -12.37
C PRO A 55 0.46 2.68 -12.13
N ASP A 56 0.19 3.13 -10.91
CA ASP A 56 -1.08 3.75 -10.53
C ASP A 56 -0.80 5.06 -9.79
N THR A 57 -1.32 6.18 -10.30
CA THR A 57 -1.12 7.51 -9.73
C THR A 57 -1.64 7.64 -8.30
N ARG A 58 -2.55 6.76 -7.87
CA ARG A 58 -3.09 6.68 -6.50
C ARG A 58 -2.11 6.07 -5.51
N LEU A 59 -1.11 5.34 -6.01
CA LEU A 59 -0.02 4.73 -5.24
C LEU A 59 1.27 5.57 -5.31
N VAL A 60 1.33 6.54 -6.23
CA VAL A 60 2.49 7.40 -6.47
C VAL A 60 2.18 8.82 -6.00
N GLY A 61 2.22 9.01 -4.67
CA GLY A 61 2.10 10.31 -4.00
C GLY A 61 0.76 10.58 -3.31
N ASN A 62 0.81 11.35 -2.22
CA ASN A 62 -0.29 11.69 -1.32
C ASN A 62 -1.02 10.46 -0.76
N VAL A 63 -0.26 9.49 -0.26
CA VAL A 63 -0.79 8.20 0.15
C VAL A 63 -0.19 7.75 1.49
N THR A 64 -1.00 7.07 2.31
CA THR A 64 -0.51 6.32 3.47
C THR A 64 -0.65 4.83 3.20
N PHE A 65 0.44 4.09 3.21
CA PHE A 65 0.43 2.63 3.12
C PHE A 65 0.18 1.99 4.49
N LEU A 66 -0.74 1.03 4.53
CA LEU A 66 -1.05 0.19 5.68
C LEU A 66 -0.51 -1.21 5.41
N MET A 67 0.68 -1.50 5.88
CA MET A 67 1.49 -2.62 5.41
C MET A 67 1.37 -3.83 6.34
N PRO A 68 0.80 -4.96 5.90
CA PRO A 68 0.97 -6.21 6.62
C PRO A 68 2.45 -6.61 6.60
N ASN A 69 2.94 -7.21 7.68
CA ASN A 69 4.31 -7.73 7.72
C ASN A 69 4.46 -8.96 6.80
N ASP A 70 5.72 -9.26 6.45
CA ASP A 70 6.07 -10.34 5.52
C ASP A 70 5.54 -11.72 5.95
N ARG A 71 5.48 -12.00 7.26
CA ARG A 71 4.94 -13.26 7.79
C ARG A 71 3.46 -13.43 7.46
N MET A 72 2.68 -12.35 7.50
CA MET A 72 1.25 -12.41 7.16
C MET A 72 1.04 -12.57 5.66
N LEU A 73 1.87 -11.89 4.85
CA LEU A 73 1.79 -11.97 3.40
C LEU A 73 2.24 -13.33 2.85
N ALA A 74 3.17 -14.02 3.52
CA ALA A 74 3.66 -15.33 3.08
C ALA A 74 2.57 -16.42 3.01
N ASN A 75 1.47 -16.27 3.77
CA ASN A 75 0.36 -17.22 3.80
C ASN A 75 -0.83 -16.76 2.94
N MET A 76 -0.70 -15.63 2.25
CA MET A 76 -1.77 -15.07 1.43
C MET A 76 -1.71 -15.63 0.02
N VAL A 77 -2.88 -15.94 -0.55
CA VAL A 77 -3.03 -16.23 -1.98
C VAL A 77 -3.63 -15.00 -2.64
N LEU A 78 -2.82 -14.28 -3.41
CA LEU A 78 -3.28 -13.18 -4.27
C LEU A 78 -3.54 -13.73 -5.67
N GLN A 79 -4.70 -13.38 -6.26
CA GLN A 79 -4.96 -13.70 -7.65
C GLN A 79 -4.19 -12.74 -8.56
N GLU A 80 -3.81 -13.22 -9.74
CA GLU A 80 -3.21 -12.36 -10.76
C GLU A 80 -4.18 -11.24 -11.14
N GLY A 81 -3.69 -9.99 -11.20
CA GLY A 81 -4.54 -8.80 -11.38
C GLY A 81 -5.18 -8.25 -10.10
N SER A 82 -5.12 -8.97 -8.96
CA SER A 82 -5.65 -8.46 -7.68
C SER A 82 -4.61 -7.67 -6.85
N VAL A 83 -3.38 -7.54 -7.34
CA VAL A 83 -2.29 -6.85 -6.62
C VAL A 83 -2.57 -5.36 -6.48
N SER A 84 -3.04 -4.70 -7.54
CA SER A 84 -3.40 -3.28 -7.47
C SER A 84 -4.56 -3.04 -6.49
N ASP A 85 -5.61 -3.85 -6.56
CA ASP A 85 -6.73 -3.77 -5.60
C ASP A 85 -6.29 -4.03 -4.17
N PHE A 86 -5.37 -4.98 -3.97
CA PHE A 86 -4.76 -5.24 -2.67
C PHE A 86 -4.03 -4.00 -2.13
N LEU A 87 -3.16 -3.38 -2.93
CA LEU A 87 -2.42 -2.18 -2.54
C LEU A 87 -3.34 -0.97 -2.31
N LEU A 88 -4.36 -0.80 -3.16
CA LEU A 88 -5.33 0.26 -3.04
C LEU A 88 -6.19 0.12 -1.77
N ARG A 89 -6.54 -1.12 -1.40
CA ARG A 89 -7.26 -1.38 -0.14
C ARG A 89 -6.38 -1.14 1.08
N HIS A 90 -5.07 -1.39 0.95
CA HIS A 90 -4.05 -1.14 1.95
C HIS A 90 -3.43 0.26 1.85
N SER A 91 -4.18 1.23 1.32
CA SER A 91 -3.75 2.62 1.30
C SER A 91 -4.87 3.60 1.63
N ILE A 92 -4.50 4.73 2.22
CA ILE A 92 -5.38 5.88 2.46
C ILE A 92 -4.93 7.00 1.50
N PRO A 93 -5.84 7.66 0.77
CA PRO A 93 -5.51 8.70 -0.22
C PRO A 93 -5.18 10.05 0.46
N SER A 94 -4.31 10.02 1.46
CA SER A 94 -3.75 11.17 2.17
C SER A 94 -2.47 10.73 2.90
N PRO A 95 -1.41 11.55 2.97
CA PRO A 95 -0.21 11.26 3.75
C PRO A 95 -0.43 11.57 5.24
N LEU A 96 -0.86 10.57 6.01
CA LEU A 96 -1.21 10.69 7.42
C LEU A 96 -0.10 10.11 8.28
N LEU A 97 0.43 10.95 9.17
CA LEU A 97 1.24 10.47 10.29
C LEU A 97 0.32 9.86 11.37
N PHE A 98 0.89 9.02 12.23
CA PHE A 98 0.14 8.39 13.30
C PHE A 98 -0.42 9.41 14.31
N GLU A 99 0.27 10.53 14.51
CA GLU A 99 -0.18 11.65 15.33
C GLU A 99 -1.51 12.24 14.83
N VAL A 100 -1.74 12.18 13.52
CA VAL A 100 -3.00 12.63 12.89
C VAL A 100 -4.04 11.51 12.95
N LEU A 101 -3.67 10.28 12.57
CA LEU A 101 -4.58 9.13 12.65
C LEU A 101 -5.14 8.93 14.06
N GLY A 102 -4.28 9.05 15.07
CA GLY A 102 -4.61 8.86 16.47
C GLY A 102 -5.56 9.92 17.04
N GLN A 103 -5.81 11.02 16.33
CA GLN A 103 -6.82 12.02 16.70
C GLN A 103 -8.22 11.62 16.23
N PHE A 104 -8.33 10.69 15.28
CA PHE A 104 -9.65 10.24 14.83
C PHE A 104 -10.38 9.48 15.95
N PRO A 105 -11.61 9.88 16.29
CA PRO A 105 -12.39 9.20 17.32
C PRO A 105 -12.85 7.82 16.85
N THR A 106 -13.16 6.96 17.82
CA THR A 106 -13.82 5.67 17.54
C THR A 106 -15.12 5.89 16.78
N GLY A 107 -15.34 5.10 15.73
CA GLY A 107 -16.52 5.20 14.85
C GLY A 107 -16.28 6.00 13.58
N THR A 108 -15.19 6.76 13.47
CA THR A 108 -14.79 7.44 12.23
C THR A 108 -14.60 6.43 11.09
N THR A 109 -15.03 6.81 9.89
CA THR A 109 -14.78 6.06 8.65
C THR A 109 -13.80 6.83 7.76
N ILE A 110 -12.71 6.18 7.35
CA ILE A 110 -11.67 6.74 6.48
C ILE A 110 -11.73 6.03 5.13
N PRO A 111 -11.71 6.72 3.99
CA PRO A 111 -11.64 6.05 2.70
C PRO A 111 -10.29 5.38 2.50
N THR A 112 -10.29 4.22 1.84
CA THR A 112 -9.08 3.68 1.23
C THR A 112 -8.90 4.24 -0.18
N SER A 113 -7.74 4.01 -0.81
CA SER A 113 -7.54 4.35 -2.21
C SER A 113 -8.34 3.44 -3.15
N LEU A 114 -8.82 2.27 -2.68
CA LEU A 114 -9.78 1.45 -3.41
C LEU A 114 -11.18 2.06 -3.30
N PRO A 115 -11.87 2.35 -4.42
CA PRO A 115 -13.21 2.94 -4.39
C PRO A 115 -14.20 2.10 -3.57
N ASN A 116 -15.11 2.77 -2.86
CA ASN A 116 -16.16 2.15 -2.04
C ASN A 116 -15.66 1.28 -0.87
N CYS A 117 -14.38 1.40 -0.53
CA CYS A 117 -13.76 0.67 0.57
C CYS A 117 -13.39 1.64 1.69
N MET A 118 -13.96 1.42 2.87
CA MET A 118 -13.82 2.29 4.04
C MET A 118 -13.17 1.53 5.19
N LEU A 119 -12.38 2.24 5.99
CA LEU A 119 -11.77 1.79 7.23
C LEU A 119 -12.52 2.39 8.41
N ARG A 120 -13.05 1.55 9.28
CA ARG A 120 -13.68 1.95 10.53
C ARG A 120 -12.64 2.01 11.64
N VAL A 121 -12.53 3.16 12.27
CA VAL A 121 -11.61 3.43 13.38
C VAL A 121 -12.19 2.89 14.69
N SER A 122 -11.38 2.16 15.43
CA SER A 122 -11.53 1.96 16.88
C SER A 122 -10.25 2.44 17.56
N ASN A 123 -10.39 3.49 18.34
CA ASN A 123 -9.31 4.16 19.05
C ASN A 123 -9.58 4.05 20.55
N ASN A 124 -8.89 3.10 21.18
CA ASN A 124 -9.01 2.82 22.60
C ASN A 124 -7.81 3.41 23.39
N GLY A 125 -7.17 4.46 22.87
CA GLY A 125 -6.09 5.17 23.54
C GLY A 125 -4.69 4.64 23.21
N ARG A 126 -3.76 4.76 24.17
CA ARG A 126 -2.30 5.00 24.05
C ARG A 126 -1.43 4.10 23.15
N LYS A 127 -2.00 3.12 22.46
CA LYS A 127 -1.41 2.26 21.39
C LYS A 127 -2.42 1.22 20.87
N ASN A 128 -3.72 1.50 21.03
CA ASN A 128 -4.79 0.59 20.61
C ASN A 128 -5.63 1.29 19.54
N TYR A 129 -5.00 1.48 18.39
CA TYR A 129 -5.58 2.06 17.20
C TYR A 129 -5.81 0.96 16.17
N VAL A 130 -7.06 0.78 15.78
CA VAL A 130 -7.53 -0.35 14.98
C VAL A 130 -8.33 0.16 13.80
N LEU A 131 -8.07 -0.37 12.62
CA LEU A 131 -8.74 -0.09 11.35
C LEU A 131 -9.38 -1.39 10.85
N ASN A 132 -10.70 -1.45 10.76
CA ASN A 132 -11.42 -2.68 10.36
C ASN A 132 -10.95 -3.94 11.11
N ASN A 133 -10.85 -3.84 12.44
CA ASN A 133 -10.38 -4.92 13.32
C ASN A 133 -8.88 -5.28 13.16
N VAL A 134 -8.12 -4.56 12.34
CA VAL A 134 -6.68 -4.72 12.19
C VAL A 134 -5.92 -3.62 12.94
N LYS A 135 -5.01 -4.01 13.83
CA LYS A 135 -4.26 -3.07 14.68
C LYS A 135 -3.09 -2.44 13.94
N VAL A 136 -2.86 -1.14 14.14
CA VAL A 136 -1.59 -0.50 13.75
C VAL A 136 -0.52 -0.85 14.79
N ILE A 137 0.56 -1.50 14.36
CA ILE A 137 1.64 -2.01 15.23
C ILE A 137 2.99 -1.33 15.03
N SER A 138 3.22 -0.70 13.88
CA SER A 138 4.45 0.03 13.60
C SER A 138 4.11 1.38 12.98
N PRO A 139 3.87 2.42 13.80
CA PRO A 139 3.56 3.75 13.30
C PRO A 139 4.78 4.42 12.67
N ASN A 140 4.54 5.38 11.78
CA ASN A 140 5.52 6.31 11.21
C ASN A 140 6.80 5.64 10.66
N LEU A 141 6.67 4.62 9.81
CA LEU A 141 7.82 3.94 9.21
C LEU A 141 8.45 4.74 8.07
N CYS A 142 7.64 5.43 7.27
CA CYS A 142 8.11 6.28 6.18
C CYS A 142 8.00 7.75 6.59
N VAL A 143 9.12 8.44 6.74
CA VAL A 143 9.18 9.83 7.23
C VAL A 143 10.09 10.74 6.40
N ALA A 144 10.94 10.18 5.53
CA ALA A 144 11.87 10.96 4.71
C ALA A 144 11.18 11.84 3.66
N GLY A 145 10.14 11.31 3.00
CA GLY A 145 9.36 12.04 2.01
C GLY A 145 8.28 12.93 2.62
N SER A 146 7.54 13.66 1.78
CA SER A 146 6.39 14.48 2.24
C SER A 146 5.04 13.88 1.83
N SER A 147 4.99 13.22 0.69
CA SER A 147 3.75 12.75 0.06
C SER A 147 3.41 11.29 0.38
N ILE A 148 4.33 10.53 0.98
CA ILE A 148 4.11 9.13 1.34
C ILE A 148 4.35 8.88 2.82
N ARG A 149 3.36 8.27 3.45
CA ARG A 149 3.45 7.76 4.83
C ARG A 149 3.25 6.27 4.80
N CYS A 150 3.78 5.57 5.79
CA CYS A 150 3.53 4.14 5.92
C CYS A 150 3.49 3.69 7.38
N HIS A 151 2.62 2.74 7.64
CA HIS A 151 2.41 2.14 8.96
C HIS A 151 2.32 0.63 8.82
N GLY A 152 2.99 -0.10 9.70
CA GLY A 152 2.81 -1.54 9.84
C GLY A 152 1.51 -1.88 10.55
N ILE A 153 0.79 -2.87 10.03
CA ILE A 153 -0.47 -3.37 10.60
C ILE A 153 -0.38 -4.87 10.93
N ASP A 154 -1.17 -5.31 11.91
CA ASP A 154 -1.21 -6.69 12.43
C ASP A 154 -2.37 -7.49 11.85
N GLY A 155 -2.43 -7.50 10.52
CA GLY A 155 -3.44 -8.25 9.78
C GLY A 155 -3.47 -7.84 8.32
N ILE A 156 -4.32 -8.52 7.56
CA ILE A 156 -4.64 -8.17 6.18
C ILE A 156 -6.05 -7.59 6.18
N LEU A 157 -6.25 -6.45 5.54
CA LEU A 157 -7.56 -5.84 5.39
C LEU A 157 -8.44 -6.73 4.49
N SER A 158 -9.66 -7.02 4.97
CA SER A 158 -10.61 -7.93 4.32
C SER A 158 -10.89 -7.57 2.86
N GLU A 159 -11.10 -8.59 2.02
CA GLU A 159 -11.51 -8.39 0.62
C GLU A 159 -12.89 -7.76 0.47
N VAL A 160 -13.75 -7.94 1.46
CA VAL A 160 -15.08 -7.35 1.46
C VAL A 160 -15.01 -5.93 1.98
N CYS A 161 -15.27 -4.99 1.09
CA CYS A 161 -15.35 -3.58 1.43
C CYS A 161 -16.66 -3.27 2.16
N THR A 162 -16.56 -2.67 3.35
CA THR A 162 -17.74 -2.20 4.08
C THR A 162 -18.22 -0.86 3.51
N CYS A 163 -19.33 -0.87 2.78
CA CYS A 163 -20.05 0.35 2.44
C CYS A 163 -20.65 0.99 3.71
N VAL A 164 -20.69 2.33 3.76
CA VAL A 164 -21.51 3.06 4.74
C VAL A 164 -23.00 2.79 4.39
N PRO A 165 -23.91 2.60 5.36
CA PRO A 165 -25.29 2.18 5.10
C PRO A 165 -26.18 3.17 4.30
N SER A 166 -25.64 4.24 3.71
CA SER A 166 -26.46 5.28 3.08
C SER A 166 -26.41 5.33 1.56
N LEU A 167 -25.57 4.56 0.87
CA LEU A 167 -25.58 4.46 -0.59
C LEU A 167 -25.37 3.01 -1.01
N THR A 168 -26.38 2.48 -1.71
CA THR A 168 -26.53 1.15 -2.31
C THR A 168 -25.22 0.40 -2.61
N CYS A 169 -24.82 -0.47 -1.68
CA CYS A 169 -23.93 -1.60 -1.97
C CYS A 169 -24.79 -2.65 -2.69
N VAL A 170 -24.80 -2.67 -4.03
CA VAL A 170 -25.44 -3.75 -4.79
C VAL A 170 -24.58 -5.00 -4.61
N LYS A 171 -24.97 -5.86 -3.66
CA LYS A 171 -24.41 -7.20 -3.51
C LYS A 171 -24.64 -7.96 -4.81
N SER A 172 -23.56 -8.38 -5.46
CA SER A 172 -23.62 -9.45 -6.46
C SER A 172 -23.92 -10.77 -5.74
N THR A 173 -25.12 -11.29 -6.02
CA THR A 173 -25.55 -12.69 -5.98
C THR A 173 -25.03 -13.58 -4.84
N GLU A 174 -25.86 -13.73 -3.79
CA GLU A 174 -25.82 -14.89 -2.89
C GLU A 174 -26.29 -16.16 -3.63
N PRO A 175 -25.61 -17.32 -3.45
CA PRO A 175 -26.24 -18.61 -3.57
C PRO A 175 -26.73 -19.07 -2.19
N LEU A 176 -28.04 -18.94 -2.01
CA LEU A 176 -28.98 -19.81 -1.31
C LEU A 176 -28.42 -20.71 -0.17
N CYS A 177 -28.70 -20.29 1.06
CA CYS A 177 -28.67 -21.12 2.26
C CYS A 177 -29.56 -22.37 2.08
N LYS A 178 -28.97 -23.56 2.03
CA LYS A 178 -29.68 -24.79 2.38
C LYS A 178 -29.46 -25.07 3.87
N ALA A 179 -30.52 -24.83 4.64
CA ALA A 179 -30.64 -25.34 5.99
C ALA A 179 -30.69 -26.87 5.98
N SER A 180 -29.95 -27.50 6.89
CA SER A 180 -30.14 -28.89 7.29
C SER A 180 -30.38 -28.96 8.81
N PRO A 181 -31.10 -29.98 9.30
CA PRO A 181 -31.86 -29.89 10.55
C PRO A 181 -31.02 -30.15 11.81
N ILE A 182 -31.49 -29.57 12.91
CA ILE A 182 -31.05 -29.78 14.29
C ILE A 182 -31.40 -31.22 14.74
N SER A 183 -30.47 -31.90 15.41
CA SER A 183 -30.78 -33.00 16.34
C SER A 183 -29.89 -32.91 17.61
N PRO A 184 -30.36 -33.40 18.76
CA PRO A 184 -30.03 -32.81 20.07
C PRO A 184 -28.86 -33.48 20.83
N SER A 185 -28.18 -32.62 21.59
CA SER A 185 -27.54 -32.79 22.90
C SER A 185 -27.34 -34.19 23.52
N SER A 186 -26.09 -34.47 23.91
CA SER A 186 -25.76 -35.14 25.18
C SER A 186 -24.42 -34.63 25.74
N ALA A 187 -24.46 -34.10 26.96
CA ALA A 187 -23.31 -33.65 27.78
C ALA A 187 -22.76 -34.82 28.66
N PRO A 188 -21.89 -34.61 29.69
CA PRO A 188 -20.43 -34.42 29.60
C PRO A 188 -19.57 -35.35 30.52
N THR A 189 -18.24 -35.11 30.54
CA THR A 189 -17.17 -35.39 31.56
C THR A 189 -16.52 -36.79 31.69
N PRO A 190 -15.32 -36.96 32.32
CA PRO A 190 -14.10 -36.13 32.38
C PRO A 190 -12.73 -36.90 32.26
N ALA A 191 -11.65 -36.12 32.05
CA ALA A 191 -10.23 -36.24 32.49
C ALA A 191 -9.44 -37.58 32.47
N ARG A 192 -8.26 -37.57 31.83
CA ARG A 192 -7.00 -37.95 32.50
C ARG A 192 -5.72 -37.48 31.80
N ASP A 193 -4.78 -37.08 32.64
CA ASP A 193 -3.42 -36.62 32.39
C ASP A 193 -2.58 -37.60 31.56
N ASN A 194 -1.59 -37.07 30.82
CA ASN A 194 -0.22 -37.56 31.02
C ASN A 194 0.87 -36.62 30.51
N LEU A 195 1.87 -36.51 31.37
CA LEU A 195 3.08 -35.72 31.30
C LEU A 195 4.01 -36.12 30.14
N ASN A 196 4.85 -35.14 29.78
CA ASN A 196 6.27 -35.26 29.44
C ASN A 196 6.68 -36.13 28.25
N ASN A 197 7.31 -35.50 27.26
CA ASN A 197 8.77 -35.53 27.14
C ASN A 197 9.24 -34.63 25.99
N SER A 198 10.03 -33.61 26.32
CA SER A 198 11.07 -33.04 25.44
C SER A 198 12.40 -33.67 25.84
N PRO A 199 13.31 -33.94 24.90
CA PRO A 199 14.54 -33.14 24.92
C PRO A 199 15.19 -32.84 23.55
N ILE A 200 15.71 -31.61 23.45
CA ILE A 200 17.09 -31.23 23.06
C ILE A 200 17.58 -31.46 21.60
N LEU A 201 17.80 -30.31 20.94
CA LEU A 201 19.02 -29.82 20.25
C LEU A 201 19.94 -30.82 19.51
N ALA A 202 20.07 -30.62 18.18
CA ALA A 202 21.37 -30.61 17.51
C ALA A 202 21.29 -29.94 16.12
N THR A 203 22.01 -28.83 15.95
CA THR A 203 22.55 -28.32 14.68
C THR A 203 23.72 -29.18 14.20
N PRO A 204 24.01 -29.21 12.89
CA PRO A 204 25.33 -28.73 12.46
C PRO A 204 25.32 -27.90 11.16
N ASN A 205 25.76 -26.65 11.31
CA ASN A 205 26.87 -25.95 10.64
C ASN A 205 27.34 -26.27 9.19
N VAL A 206 27.77 -25.17 8.54
CA VAL A 206 28.75 -24.96 7.44
C VAL A 206 28.27 -25.07 5.98
N GLY A 207 28.43 -23.95 5.26
CA GLY A 207 28.44 -23.92 3.79
C GLY A 207 28.50 -22.52 3.19
N ALA A 208 29.66 -21.85 3.29
CA ALA A 208 29.91 -20.58 2.60
C ALA A 208 30.04 -20.80 1.09
N HIS A 209 29.23 -20.11 0.29
CA HIS A 209 29.46 -19.98 -1.16
C HIS A 209 29.41 -18.51 -1.59
N LYS A 210 30.60 -18.07 -1.99
CA LYS A 210 30.96 -16.80 -2.61
C LYS A 210 30.81 -16.97 -4.12
N SER A 211 29.98 -16.18 -4.78
CA SER A 211 30.00 -15.83 -6.23
C SER A 211 28.65 -15.16 -6.53
N GLY A 212 28.50 -14.06 -7.25
CA GLY A 212 29.37 -13.21 -8.03
C GLY A 212 28.46 -12.12 -8.59
N SER A 213 28.98 -10.90 -8.71
CA SER A 213 28.28 -9.77 -9.33
C SER A 213 27.94 -10.08 -10.80
N PRO A 214 26.92 -9.41 -11.34
CA PRO A 214 27.22 -8.54 -12.46
C PRO A 214 26.63 -7.13 -12.29
N LEU A 215 27.49 -6.17 -12.63
CA LEU A 215 27.16 -4.79 -12.94
C LEU A 215 26.44 -4.70 -14.29
N CYS A 216 25.80 -3.55 -14.48
CA CYS A 216 25.32 -2.92 -15.71
C CYS A 216 23.88 -3.24 -16.15
N PHE A 217 22.97 -2.36 -15.75
CA PHE A 217 22.02 -1.79 -16.70
C PHE A 217 22.27 -0.28 -16.79
N SER A 218 22.81 0.10 -17.95
CA SER A 218 23.01 1.48 -18.39
C SER A 218 21.64 2.12 -18.64
N TYR A 219 21.34 3.22 -17.96
CA TYR A 219 20.22 4.11 -18.24
C TYR A 219 20.78 5.40 -18.86
N ASP A 220 21.25 5.31 -20.10
CA ASP A 220 21.82 6.45 -20.83
C ASP A 220 21.15 6.65 -22.20
N VAL A 221 19.81 6.59 -22.22
CA VAL A 221 19.02 6.79 -23.45
C VAL A 221 17.90 7.83 -23.29
N CYS A 222 17.52 8.25 -22.08
CA CYS A 222 16.41 9.21 -21.91
C CYS A 222 16.82 10.69 -21.88
N LEU A 223 18.12 11.04 -21.73
CA LEU A 223 18.52 12.45 -21.65
C LEU A 223 18.68 13.17 -23.00
N ASN A 224 18.65 12.45 -24.12
CA ASN A 224 18.92 13.03 -25.45
C ASN A 224 17.67 13.47 -26.24
N LEU A 225 16.46 13.33 -25.70
CA LEU A 225 15.24 13.72 -26.43
C LEU A 225 14.83 15.19 -26.23
N VAL A 226 15.26 15.82 -25.13
CA VAL A 226 14.90 17.21 -24.80
C VAL A 226 15.58 18.26 -25.70
N PRO A 227 16.87 18.13 -26.11
CA PRO A 227 17.46 19.11 -27.01
C PRO A 227 16.98 18.97 -28.47
N PHE A 228 16.45 17.81 -28.87
CA PHE A 228 15.93 17.59 -30.23
C PHE A 228 14.60 18.33 -30.46
N LEU A 229 13.74 18.42 -29.45
CA LEU A 229 12.47 19.13 -29.56
C LEU A 229 12.64 20.66 -29.65
N ILE A 230 13.69 21.21 -29.01
CA ILE A 230 14.00 22.64 -29.06
C ILE A 230 14.61 23.03 -30.41
N LEU A 231 15.35 22.13 -31.07
CA LEU A 231 15.91 22.38 -32.40
C LEU A 231 14.83 22.35 -33.50
N CYS A 232 13.77 21.54 -33.35
CA CYS A 232 12.67 21.50 -34.31
C CYS A 232 11.72 22.71 -34.26
N LEU A 233 11.73 23.48 -33.17
CA LEU A 233 10.91 24.70 -33.03
C LEU A 233 11.65 25.99 -33.41
N GLY A 234 12.94 25.88 -33.76
CA GLY A 234 13.83 27.02 -34.07
C GLY A 234 14.04 27.31 -35.56
N ILE A 235 13.19 26.81 -36.47
CA ILE A 235 13.24 27.17 -37.89
C ILE A 235 11.83 27.51 -38.38
N SER A 236 11.49 28.79 -38.28
CA SER A 236 10.65 29.53 -39.24
C SER A 236 10.41 30.93 -38.68
N PHE A 237 11.27 31.89 -39.05
CA PHE A 237 10.93 33.26 -39.48
C PHE A 237 12.16 33.86 -40.15
#